data_AF-A0A916W1T8-F1
#
_entry.id   AF-A0A916W1T8-F1
#
_cell.length_a   1.000
_cell.length_b   1.000
_cell.length_c   1.000
_cell.angle_alpha   90.00
_cell.angle_beta   90.00
_cell.angle_gamma   90.00
#
_symmetry.space_group_name_H-M   'P 1'
#
loop_
_entity.id
_entity.type
_entity.pdbx_description
1 polymer ?
#
loop_
_entity_poly.entity_id
_entity_poly.type
_entity_poly.pdbx_seq_one_letter_code
_entity_poly.pdbx_strand_id
1 'polypeptide(L)' 'MVERSTVAQTIRDEVSKHKHSVIRINATSQMIAAAHKCQNDMLIRRAIIERLKLNKQVAQL' A
#
# COMPACT_ATOMS: atom_id res chain seq x y z
N MET A 1 -12.15 11.55 -17.05
CA MET A 1 -10.71 11.76 -16.78
C MET A 1 -10.21 10.55 -16.00
N VAL A 2 -9.28 9.76 -16.54
CA VAL A 2 -8.65 8.68 -15.77
C VAL A 2 -7.61 9.36 -14.89
N GLU A 3 -7.98 9.70 -13.65
CA GLU A 3 -6.99 10.17 -12.67
C GLU A 3 -5.91 9.09 -12.60
N ARG A 4 -4.67 9.46 -12.94
CA ARG A 4 -3.52 8.59 -12.76
C ARG A 4 -3.32 8.45 -11.26
N SER A 5 -3.95 7.45 -10.65
CA SER A 5 -3.72 7.11 -9.26
C SER A 5 -2.23 6.92 -9.06
N THR A 6 -1.64 7.67 -8.16
CA THR A 6 -0.21 7.54 -7.83
C THR A 6 0.03 6.25 -7.05
N VAL A 7 1.25 5.72 -7.07
CA VAL A 7 1.68 4.58 -6.23
C VAL A 7 1.24 4.78 -4.77
N ALA A 8 1.38 6.01 -4.25
CA ALA A 8 0.99 6.36 -2.89
C ALA A 8 -0.53 6.27 -2.66
N GLN A 9 -1.37 6.65 -3.63
CA GLN A 9 -2.82 6.47 -3.56
C GLN A 9 -3.19 4.99 -3.60
N THR A 10 -2.61 4.20 -4.51
CA THR A 10 -2.88 2.75 -4.58
C THR A 10 -2.53 2.04 -3.28
N ILE A 11 -1.38 2.37 -2.67
CA ILE A 11 -0.98 1.82 -1.35
C ILE A 11 -2.00 2.20 -0.27
N ARG A 12 -2.45 3.47 -0.26
CA ARG A 12 -3.42 3.94 0.73
C ARG A 12 -4.76 3.22 0.61
N ASP A 13 -5.27 3.08 -0.60
CA ASP A 13 -6.55 2.43 -0.87
C ASP A 13 -6.50 0.96 -0.50
N GLU A 14 -5.40 0.29 -0.85
CA GLU A 14 -5.22 -1.13 -0.55
C GLU A 14 -5.10 -1.40 0.95
N VAL A 15 -4.36 -0.54 1.66
CA VAL A 15 -4.27 -0.59 3.12
C VAL A 15 -5.60 -0.28 3.78
N SER A 16 -6.36 0.69 3.25
CA SER A 16 -7.68 1.05 3.76
C SER A 16 -8.72 -0.05 3.54
N LYS A 17 -8.70 -0.73 2.38
CA LYS A 17 -9.58 -1.89 2.09
C LYS A 17 -9.37 -3.03 3.07
N HIS A 18 -8.14 -3.22 3.53
CA HIS A 18 -7.78 -4.29 4.45
C HIS A 18 -7.72 -3.85 5.92
N LYS A 19 -8.36 -2.72 6.28
CA LYS A 19 -8.38 -2.23 7.69
C LYS A 19 -8.89 -3.28 8.69
N HIS A 20 -9.68 -4.25 8.25
CA HIS A 20 -10.22 -5.36 9.05
C HIS A 20 -9.67 -6.75 8.65
N SER A 21 -8.66 -6.83 7.79
CA SER A 21 -8.13 -8.10 7.27
C SER A 21 -6.60 -8.11 7.15
N VAL A 22 -6.01 -9.30 7.02
CA VAL A 22 -4.56 -9.47 6.89
C VAL A 22 -4.10 -9.10 5.48
N ILE A 23 -3.26 -8.07 5.35
CA ILE A 23 -2.61 -7.71 4.08
C ILE A 23 -1.45 -8.65 3.79
N ARG A 24 -1.46 -9.28 2.62
CA ARG A 24 -0.31 -10.02 2.09
C ARG A 24 0.69 -9.05 1.43
N ILE A 25 1.53 -8.41 2.25
CA ILE A 25 2.43 -7.32 1.85
C ILE A 25 3.24 -7.63 0.57
N ASN A 26 3.80 -8.84 0.46
CA ASN A 26 4.61 -9.23 -0.71
C ASN A 26 3.78 -9.30 -2.00
N ALA A 27 2.57 -9.86 -1.95
CA ALA A 27 1.70 -9.95 -3.11
C ALA A 27 1.21 -8.55 -3.52
N THR A 28 0.86 -7.72 -2.53
CA THR A 28 0.43 -6.35 -2.74
C THR A 28 1.55 -5.48 -3.32
N SER A 29 2.79 -5.59 -2.81
CA SER A 29 3.91 -4.81 -3.32
C SER A 29 4.24 -5.14 -4.76
N GLN A 30 4.22 -6.42 -5.13
CA GLN A 30 4.42 -6.87 -6.50
C GLN A 30 3.30 -6.41 -7.44
N MET A 31 2.04 -6.48 -6.99
CA MET A 31 0.89 -6.06 -7.80
C MET A 31 0.94 -4.54 -8.09
N ILE A 32 1.27 -3.74 -7.08
CA ILE A 32 1.43 -2.28 -7.24
C ILE A 32 2.67 -1.97 -8.09
N ALA A 33 3.78 -2.69 -7.91
CA ALA A 33 4.98 -2.51 -8.72
C ALA A 33 4.69 -2.77 -10.21
N ALA A 34 3.96 -3.86 -10.51
CA ALA A 34 3.55 -4.20 -11.87
C ALA A 34 2.61 -3.14 -12.48
N ALA A 35 1.62 -2.66 -11.71
CA ALA A 35 0.67 -1.65 -12.16
C ALA A 35 1.35 -0.31 -12.53
N HIS A 36 2.42 0.05 -11.81
CA HIS A 36 3.15 1.31 -11.99
C HIS A 36 4.46 1.18 -12.76
N LYS A 37 4.75 -0.01 -13.33
CA LYS A 37 6.03 -0.32 -14.00
C LYS A 37 7.26 0.01 -13.13
N CYS A 38 7.15 -0.15 -11.82
CA CYS A 38 8.28 0.01 -10.90
C CYS A 38 9.10 -1.29 -10.88
N GLN A 39 10.41 -1.16 -11.14
CA GLN A 39 11.35 -2.30 -11.04
C GLN A 39 11.69 -2.67 -9.59
N ASN A 40 11.41 -1.79 -8.62
CA ASN A 40 11.75 -2.00 -7.22
C ASN A 40 10.49 -2.00 -6.34
N ASP A 41 10.10 -3.19 -5.88
CA ASP A 41 8.96 -3.38 -4.99
C ASP A 41 9.33 -3.19 -3.51
N MET A 42 10.62 -3.10 -3.16
CA MET A 42 11.04 -2.87 -1.75
C MET A 42 10.57 -1.52 -1.22
N LEU A 43 10.59 -0.47 -2.04
CA LEU A 43 10.11 0.86 -1.66
C LEU A 43 8.60 0.85 -1.41
N ILE A 44 7.86 0.13 -2.25
CA ILE A 44 6.41 -0.07 -2.11
C ILE A 44 6.11 -0.87 -0.85
N ARG A 45 6.86 -1.94 -0.61
CA ARG A 45 6.78 -2.77 0.60
C ARG A 45 7.04 -1.94 1.86
N ARG A 46 8.08 -1.10 1.86
CA ARG A 46 8.38 -0.20 2.98
C ARG A 46 7.26 0.81 3.21
N ALA A 47 6.73 1.43 2.15
CA ALA A 47 5.63 2.37 2.23
C ALA A 47 4.34 1.72 2.78
N ILE A 48 4.02 0.48 2.39
CA ILE A 48 2.90 -0.29 2.96
C ILE A 48 3.11 -0.51 4.47
N ILE A 49 4.31 -0.93 4.87
CA ILE A 49 4.64 -1.19 6.29
C ILE A 49 4.53 0.09 7.12
N GLU A 50 5.08 1.21 6.64
CA GLU A 50 5.01 2.50 7.34
C GLU A 50 3.56 2.98 7.46
N ARG A 51 2.74 2.79 6.41
CA ARG A 51 1.32 3.13 6.44
C ARG A 51 0.53 2.26 7.42
N LEU A 52 0.84 0.97 7.48
CA LEU A 52 0.24 0.05 8.45
C LEU A 52 0.59 0.41 9.89
N LYS A 53 1.85 0.81 10.16
CA LYS A 53 2.27 1.31 11.48
C LYS A 53 1.50 2.56 11.88
N LEU A 54 1.38 3.53 10.97
CA LEU A 54 0.58 4.75 11.18
C LEU A 54 -0.88 4.43 11.48
N ASN A 55 -1.53 3.56 10.71
CA ASN A 55 -2.93 3.19 10.96
C ASN A 55 -3.13 2.46 12.30
N LYS A 56 -2.16 1.63 12.72
CA LYS A 56 -2.21 0.99 14.04
C LYS A 56 -2.02 2.00 15.18
N GLN A 57 -1.13 2.98 15.02
CA GLN A 57 -0.98 4.07 15.99
C GLN A 57 -2.24 4.95 16.06
N VAL A 58 -2.89 5.22 14.92
CA VAL A 58 -4.14 6.01 14.88
C VAL A 58 -5.32 5.26 15.50
N ALA A 59 -5.34 3.93 15.46
CA ALA A 59 -6.38 3.13 16.12
C ALA A 59 -6.19 2.99 17.64
N GLN A 60 -5.07 3.48 18.21
CA GLN A 60 -4.76 3.43 19.64
C GLN A 60 -4.94 4.77 20.38
N LEU A 61 -5.52 5.78 19.72
CA LEU A 61 -5.91 7.06 20.31
C LEU A 61 -7.45 7.16 20.41
#